data_AF-A0A6N6T1I9-F1
#
_entry.id   AF-A0A6N6T1I9-F1
#
_cell.length_a   1.000
_cell.length_b   1.000
_cell.length_c   1.000
_cell.angle_alpha   90.00
_cell.angle_beta   90.00
_cell.angle_gamma   90.00
#
_symmetry.space_group_name_H-M   'P 1'
#
loop_
_entity.id
_entity.type
_entity.pdbx_description
1 polymer ?
#
loop_
_entity_poly.entity_id
_entity_poly.type
_entity_poly.pdbx_seq_one_letter_code
_entity_poly.pdbx_strand_id
1 'polypeptide(L)'
;MSKAASSTSVLTANRLGDGAVVFLDYDGVWVEQVRGAAIARSPDEMRALQDRGAHDAARNLVVEPYLIEMQEIGGSFVPVRFRERVRVAGPSILAYVPGYTPTVPVVRQAHHQGEASVAPPELVDARPQSVAQAEAA
;
A
#
# COMPACT_ATOMS: atom_id res chain seq x y z
N MET A 1 20.07 25.63 -12.62
CA MET A 1 20.55 25.23 -11.28
C MET A 1 19.73 24.02 -10.83
N SER A 2 20.11 22.82 -11.23
CA SER A 2 19.43 21.59 -10.80
C SER A 2 19.91 21.25 -9.39
N LYS A 3 19.04 21.40 -8.39
CA LYS A 3 19.32 20.91 -7.04
C LYS A 3 19.42 19.40 -7.12
N ALA A 4 20.60 18.84 -6.87
CA ALA A 4 20.77 17.40 -6.71
C ALA A 4 19.88 16.98 -5.53
N ALA A 5 18.75 16.34 -5.82
CA ALA A 5 17.96 15.69 -4.79
C ALA A 5 18.80 14.50 -4.32
N SER A 6 19.26 14.56 -3.07
CA SER A 6 19.72 13.40 -2.32
C SER A 6 18.56 12.41 -2.24
N SER A 7 18.48 11.50 -3.23
CA SER A 7 17.30 10.67 -3.50
C SER A 7 17.19 9.57 -2.45
N THR A 8 16.66 9.92 -1.28
CA THR A 8 16.39 8.97 -0.21
C THR A 8 15.41 7.91 -0.73
N SER A 9 15.75 6.63 -0.62
CA SER A 9 14.97 5.55 -1.22
C SER A 9 14.78 4.39 -0.26
N VAL A 10 13.70 3.66 -0.44
CA VAL A 10 13.45 2.37 0.24
C VAL A 10 13.13 1.30 -0.80
N LEU A 11 13.40 0.04 -0.48
CA LEU A 11 13.05 -1.08 -1.36
C LEU A 11 11.67 -1.62 -1.01
N THR A 12 10.83 -1.80 -2.03
CA THR A 12 9.50 -2.40 -1.91
C THR A 12 9.36 -3.58 -2.87
N ALA A 13 8.49 -4.53 -2.52
CA ALA A 13 8.14 -5.67 -3.34
C ALA A 13 6.75 -6.21 -2.94
N ASN A 14 6.27 -7.24 -3.64
CA ASN A 14 5.14 -8.04 -3.16
C ASN A 14 5.64 -9.37 -2.62
N ARG A 15 5.24 -9.73 -1.40
CA ARG A 15 5.53 -11.04 -0.83
C ARG A 15 4.78 -12.11 -1.62
N LEU A 16 5.48 -13.17 -2.03
CA LEU A 16 4.89 -14.17 -2.91
C LEU A 16 3.76 -14.97 -2.22
N GLY A 17 3.91 -15.25 -0.92
CA GLY A 17 3.01 -16.14 -0.19
C GLY A 17 1.56 -15.63 -0.07
N ASP A 18 1.37 -14.32 0.02
CA ASP A 18 0.06 -13.70 0.28
C ASP A 18 -0.19 -12.41 -0.53
N GLY A 19 0.76 -11.98 -1.34
CA GLY A 19 0.65 -10.79 -2.18
C GLY A 19 0.77 -9.47 -1.42
N ALA A 20 1.12 -9.48 -0.12
CA ALA A 20 1.25 -8.27 0.68
C ALA A 20 2.35 -7.35 0.12
N VAL A 21 2.09 -6.05 0.14
CA VAL A 21 3.12 -5.04 -0.14
C VAL A 21 4.07 -5.01 1.05
N VAL A 22 5.35 -5.23 0.80
CA VAL A 22 6.40 -5.30 1.83
C VAL A 22 7.55 -4.37 1.50
N PHE A 23 8.33 -4.06 2.53
CA PHE A 23 9.51 -3.22 2.50
C PHE A 23 10.65 -3.94 3.21
N LEU A 24 11.87 -3.80 2.71
CA LEU A 24 13.03 -4.43 3.33
C LEU A 24 13.55 -3.56 4.48
N ASP A 25 13.69 -4.14 5.68
CA ASP A 25 14.30 -3.47 6.83
C ASP A 25 15.84 -3.63 6.88
N TYR A 26 16.47 -3.11 7.94
CA TYR A 26 17.93 -3.13 8.09
C TYR A 26 18.48 -4.53 8.42
N ASP A 27 17.68 -5.37 9.09
CA ASP A 27 18.01 -6.76 9.40
C ASP A 27 17.79 -7.68 8.18
N GLY A 28 17.23 -7.12 7.11
CA GLY A 28 16.90 -7.82 5.88
C GLY A 28 15.63 -8.66 6.01
N VAL A 29 14.73 -8.28 6.90
CA VAL A 29 13.38 -8.85 7.01
C VAL A 29 12.41 -8.01 6.19
N TRP A 30 11.45 -8.68 5.55
CA TRP A 30 10.38 -8.03 4.81
C TRP A 30 9.25 -7.65 5.75
N VAL A 31 9.09 -6.35 6.00
CA VAL A 31 8.07 -5.77 6.88
C VAL A 31 6.95 -5.12 6.08
N GLU A 32 5.73 -5.10 6.63
CA GLU A 32 4.56 -4.53 5.93
C GLU A 32 4.44 -3.01 6.10
N GLN A 33 5.13 -2.44 7.08
CA GLN A 33 5.08 -1.01 7.36
C GLN A 33 6.29 -0.29 6.76
N VAL A 34 6.04 0.68 5.89
CA VAL A 34 7.10 1.50 5.28
C VAL A 34 7.97 2.23 6.31
N ARG A 35 7.45 2.51 7.52
CA ARG A 35 8.20 3.12 8.62
C ARG A 35 9.33 2.22 9.16
N GLY A 36 9.19 0.90 9.01
CA GLY A 36 10.23 -0.07 9.39
C GLY A 36 11.27 -0.31 8.30
N ALA A 37 11.11 0.28 7.11
CA ALA A 37 12.01 0.04 5.99
C ALA A 37 13.40 0.65 6.21
N ALA A 38 14.43 -0.02 5.69
CA ALA A 38 15.78 0.53 5.60
C ALA A 38 15.80 1.70 4.61
N ILE A 39 16.32 2.84 5.07
CA ILE A 39 16.42 4.06 4.29
C ILE A 39 17.81 4.14 3.65
N ALA A 40 17.87 4.03 2.33
CA ALA A 40 19.09 4.26 1.56
C ALA A 40 19.23 5.75 1.19
N ARG A 41 20.39 6.33 1.50
CA ARG A 41 20.75 7.72 1.24
C ARG A 41 21.92 7.85 0.26
N SER A 42 22.69 6.78 0.08
CA SER A 42 23.78 6.71 -0.90
C SER A 42 23.50 5.71 -2.04
N PRO A 43 24.15 5.87 -3.20
CA PRO A 43 24.05 4.89 -4.29
C PRO A 43 24.48 3.47 -3.88
N ASP A 44 25.47 3.34 -2.99
CA ASP A 44 25.96 2.05 -2.51
C ASP A 44 24.92 1.34 -1.62
N GLU A 45 24.23 2.08 -0.75
CA GLU A 45 23.12 1.55 0.04
C GLU A 45 21.94 1.13 -0.86
N MET A 46 21.61 1.92 -1.88
CA MET A 46 20.58 1.58 -2.85
C MET A 46 20.90 0.27 -3.57
N ARG A 47 22.16 0.12 -4.01
CA ARG A 47 22.64 -1.09 -4.65
C ARG A 47 22.58 -2.29 -3.70
N ALA A 48 23.00 -2.13 -2.45
CA ALA A 48 22.93 -3.19 -1.45
C ALA A 48 21.49 -3.68 -1.23
N LEU A 49 20.52 -2.76 -1.16
CA LEU A 49 19.10 -3.12 -1.09
C LEU A 49 18.65 -3.86 -2.34
N GLN A 50 19.00 -3.39 -3.54
CA GLN A 50 18.64 -4.04 -4.80
C GLN A 50 19.23 -5.45 -4.90
N ASP A 51 20.50 -5.62 -4.55
CA ASP A 51 21.18 -6.92 -4.56
C ASP A 51 20.49 -7.89 -3.60
N ARG A 52 20.09 -7.41 -2.41
CA ARG A 52 19.32 -8.21 -1.46
C ARG A 52 17.92 -8.55 -1.99
N GLY A 53 17.24 -7.59 -2.59
CA GLY A 53 15.94 -7.80 -3.24
C GLY A 53 16.01 -8.86 -4.33
N ALA A 54 17.00 -8.79 -5.21
CA ALA A 54 17.20 -9.76 -6.28
C ALA A 54 17.49 -11.17 -5.71
N HIS A 55 18.29 -11.25 -4.65
CA HIS A 55 18.58 -12.52 -3.94
C HIS A 55 17.32 -13.18 -3.38
N ASP A 56 16.42 -12.38 -2.79
CA ASP A 56 15.16 -12.86 -2.19
C ASP A 56 14.10 -13.17 -3.26
N ALA A 57 14.09 -12.42 -4.38
CA ALA A 57 13.24 -12.72 -5.53
C ALA A 57 13.63 -14.04 -6.20
N ALA A 58 14.92 -14.32 -6.36
CA ALA A 58 15.42 -15.61 -6.86
C ALA A 58 15.05 -16.81 -5.96
N ARG A 59 14.72 -16.55 -4.69
CA ARG A 59 14.25 -17.54 -3.70
C ARG A 59 12.74 -17.62 -3.59
N ASN A 60 12.00 -16.93 -4.46
CA ASN A 60 10.55 -16.89 -4.44
C ASN A 60 9.98 -16.36 -3.11
N LEU A 61 10.70 -15.47 -2.42
CA LEU A 61 10.17 -14.80 -1.22
C LEU A 61 9.33 -13.59 -1.60
N VAL A 62 9.77 -12.86 -2.63
CA VAL A 62 9.13 -11.64 -3.12
C VAL A 62 9.13 -11.59 -4.65
N VAL A 63 8.28 -10.72 -5.20
CA VAL A 63 8.13 -10.48 -6.64
C VAL A 63 8.35 -9.00 -6.91
N GLU A 64 9.08 -8.71 -8.00
CA GLU A 64 9.39 -7.36 -8.48
C GLU A 64 9.90 -6.42 -7.38
N PRO A 65 11.08 -6.68 -6.77
CA PRO A 65 11.69 -5.71 -5.87
C PRO A 65 12.19 -4.48 -6.63
N TYR A 66 11.81 -3.28 -6.19
CA TYR A 66 12.28 -2.02 -6.75
C TYR A 66 12.38 -0.91 -5.71
N LEU A 67 13.19 0.11 -6.02
CA LEU A 67 13.36 1.28 -5.16
C LEU A 67 12.25 2.30 -5.42
N ILE A 68 11.70 2.85 -4.34
CA ILE A 68 10.81 4.01 -4.37
C ILE A 68 11.49 5.20 -3.70
N GLU A 69 11.35 6.36 -4.31
CA GLU A 69 11.88 7.61 -3.78
C GLU A 69 10.98 8.13 -2.65
N MET A 70 11.61 8.54 -1.56
CA MET A 70 11.00 9.00 -0.33
C MET A 70 11.37 10.46 -0.07
N GLN A 71 10.40 11.22 0.42
CA GLN A 71 10.58 12.58 0.91
C GLN A 71 10.26 12.64 2.40
N GLU A 72 11.07 13.39 3.14
CA GLU A 72 10.80 13.67 4.55
C GLU A 72 9.85 14.88 4.67
N ILE A 73 8.71 14.69 5.31
CA ILE A 73 7.71 15.72 5.60
C ILE A 73 7.33 15.62 7.08
N GLY A 74 7.61 16.67 7.86
CA GLY A 74 7.23 16.72 9.28
C GLY A 74 7.78 15.56 10.12
N GLY A 75 9.01 15.10 9.83
CA GLY A 75 9.66 13.98 10.52
C GLY A 75 9.13 12.59 10.14
N SER A 76 8.33 12.48 9.07
CA SER A 76 7.89 11.20 8.51
C SER A 76 8.31 11.07 7.05
N PHE A 77 8.75 9.87 6.65
CA PHE A 77 9.06 9.56 5.26
C PHE A 77 7.80 9.16 4.51
N VAL A 78 7.55 9.82 3.38
CA VAL A 78 6.42 9.55 2.48
C VAL A 78 6.91 9.33 1.05
N PRO A 79 6.29 8.42 0.27
CA PRO A 79 6.66 8.26 -1.13
C PRO A 79 6.37 9.51 -1.97
N VAL A 80 7.31 9.88 -2.84
CA VAL A 80 7.20 11.05 -3.73
C VAL A 80 6.09 10.84 -4.77
N ARG A 81 6.00 9.63 -5.33
CA ARG A 81 5.03 9.29 -6.38
C ARG A 81 3.67 8.92 -5.79
N PHE A 82 2.59 9.43 -6.41
CA PHE A 82 1.22 9.17 -5.96
C PHE A 82 0.84 7.69 -5.95
N ARG A 83 1.22 6.95 -7.01
CA ARG A 83 1.00 5.49 -7.09
C ARG A 83 1.53 4.78 -5.85
N GLU A 84 2.72 5.15 -5.39
CA GLU A 84 3.34 4.52 -4.21
C GLU A 84 2.64 4.92 -2.91
N ARG A 85 2.11 6.15 -2.82
CA ARG A 85 1.26 6.52 -1.68
C ARG A 85 0.02 5.64 -1.59
N VAL A 86 -0.65 5.39 -2.72
CA VAL A 86 -1.80 4.48 -2.77
C VAL A 86 -1.38 3.05 -2.43
N ARG A 87 -0.23 2.59 -2.94
CA ARG A 87 0.30 1.24 -2.67
C ARG A 87 0.59 1.02 -1.18
N VAL A 88 1.20 2.00 -0.51
CA VAL A 88 1.48 1.98 0.94
C VAL A 88 0.19 2.05 1.76
N ALA A 89 -0.77 2.89 1.35
CA ALA A 89 -2.06 3.01 2.04
C ALA A 89 -2.91 1.73 1.93
N GLY A 90 -2.68 0.94 0.89
CA GLY A 90 -3.42 -0.27 0.61
C GLY A 90 -4.73 0.00 -0.15
N PRO A 91 -5.52 -1.06 -0.42
CA PRO A 91 -6.69 -0.94 -1.28
C PRO A 91 -7.80 -0.09 -0.62
N SER A 92 -8.25 0.94 -1.32
CA SER A 92 -9.26 1.91 -0.83
C SER A 92 -10.67 1.33 -0.72
N ILE A 93 -10.96 0.24 -1.43
CA ILE A 93 -12.31 -0.35 -1.48
C ILE A 93 -12.60 -1.31 -0.32
N LEU A 94 -11.58 -1.77 0.41
CA LEU A 94 -11.73 -2.82 1.42
C LEU A 94 -12.69 -2.45 2.57
N ALA A 95 -12.81 -1.16 2.88
CA ALA A 95 -13.78 -0.66 3.87
C ALA A 95 -15.26 -0.89 3.47
N TYR A 96 -15.51 -1.08 2.18
CA TYR A 96 -16.85 -1.28 1.62
C TYR A 96 -17.16 -2.75 1.33
N VAL A 97 -16.22 -3.67 1.58
CA VAL A 97 -16.41 -5.10 1.35
C VAL A 97 -17.08 -5.72 2.57
N PRO A 98 -18.33 -6.21 2.48
CA PRO A 98 -19.01 -6.83 3.61
C PRO A 98 -18.22 -8.02 4.15
N GLY A 99 -18.01 -8.06 5.47
CA GLY A 99 -17.27 -9.13 6.14
C GLY A 99 -15.75 -9.05 6.01
N TYR A 100 -15.18 -8.06 5.32
CA TYR A 100 -13.74 -7.84 5.33
C TYR A 100 -13.29 -7.33 6.69
N THR A 101 -12.47 -8.11 7.38
CA THR A 101 -11.76 -7.69 8.59
C THR A 101 -10.29 -7.56 8.23
N PRO A 102 -9.70 -6.36 8.27
CA PRO A 102 -8.28 -6.22 7.98
C PRO A 102 -7.48 -7.01 9.01
N THR A 103 -6.59 -7.88 8.53
CA THR A 103 -5.69 -8.67 9.37
C THR A 103 -4.60 -7.83 10.00
N VAL A 104 -4.39 -6.61 9.50
CA VAL A 104 -3.47 -5.60 10.03
C VAL A 104 -4.15 -4.23 10.15
N PRO A 105 -3.85 -3.43 11.19
CA PRO A 105 -4.44 -2.11 11.34
C PRO A 105 -4.03 -1.20 10.18
N VAL A 106 -4.99 -0.83 9.33
CA VAL A 106 -4.78 0.11 8.22
C VAL A 106 -4.70 1.52 8.80
N VAL A 107 -3.54 2.15 8.71
CA VAL A 107 -3.37 3.57 9.07
C VAL A 107 -4.08 4.40 8.00
N ARG A 108 -5.28 4.88 8.30
CA ARG A 108 -5.95 5.89 7.47
C ARG A 108 -5.08 7.14 7.47
N GLN A 109 -4.52 7.52 6.33
CA GLN A 109 -3.98 8.87 6.18
C GLN A 109 -5.14 9.83 6.40
N ALA A 110 -4.99 10.76 7.34
CA ALA A 110 -5.91 11.87 7.48
C ALA A 110 -5.80 12.72 6.21
N HIS A 111 -6.66 12.44 5.24
CA HIS A 111 -6.87 13.34 4.12
C HIS A 111 -7.36 14.67 4.71
N HIS A 112 -6.69 15.72 4.28
CA HIS A 112 -6.92 17.14 4.51
C HIS A 112 -8.36 17.46 4.96
N GLN A 113 -8.48 18.20 6.07
CA GLN A 113 -9.76 18.63 6.66
C GLN A 113 -10.75 19.10 5.59
N GLY A 114 -11.90 18.43 5.47
CA GLY A 114 -12.97 18.91 4.60
C GLY A 114 -14.10 17.95 4.26
N GLU A 115 -13.89 16.63 4.25
CA GLU A 115 -14.99 15.69 3.98
C GLU A 115 -15.58 15.21 5.29
N ALA A 116 -16.72 15.81 5.64
CA ALA A 116 -17.63 15.30 6.65
C ALA A 116 -17.83 13.79 6.41
N SER A 117 -17.89 13.04 7.52
CA SER A 117 -18.34 11.66 7.56
C SER A 117 -19.69 11.52 6.84
N VAL A 118 -19.67 11.32 5.54
CA VAL A 118 -20.84 10.89 4.79
C VAL A 118 -21.03 9.42 5.17
N ALA A 119 -22.11 9.16 5.90
CA ALA A 119 -22.55 7.80 6.18
C ALA A 119 -22.57 7.01 4.85
N PRO A 120 -22.15 5.73 4.83
CA PRO A 120 -22.21 4.94 3.61
C PRO A 120 -23.61 5.02 3.02
N PRO A 121 -23.79 5.29 1.72
CA PRO A 121 -25.10 5.21 1.11
C PRO A 121 -25.65 3.80 1.35
N GLU A 122 -26.89 3.70 1.84
CA GLU A 122 -27.54 2.41 2.02
C GLU A 122 -27.49 1.64 0.70
N LEU A 123 -26.84 0.47 0.74
CA LEU A 123 -26.84 -0.47 -0.37
C LEU A 123 -28.26 -1.03 -0.47
N VAL A 124 -29.11 -0.40 -1.29
CA VAL A 124 -30.44 -0.92 -1.60
C VAL A 124 -30.25 -2.27 -2.29
N ASP A 125 -30.58 -3.34 -1.56
CA ASP A 125 -30.57 -4.71 -2.06
C ASP A 125 -31.58 -4.80 -3.21
N ALA A 126 -31.09 -4.70 -4.44
CA ALA A 126 -31.87 -4.81 -5.67
C ALA A 126 -32.29 -6.28 -5.88
N ARG A 127 -33.13 -6.79 -4.97
CA ARG A 127 -33.85 -8.04 -5.20
C ARG A 127 -34.90 -7.77 -6.29
N PRO A 128 -34.93 -8.55 -7.38
CA PRO A 128 -36.02 -8.44 -8.34
C PRO A 128 -37.33 -8.79 -7.63
N GLN A 129 -38.30 -7.87 -7.59
CA GLN A 129 -39.64 -8.20 -7.14
C GLN A 129 -40.21 -9.25 -8.09
N SER A 130 -40.46 -10.44 -7.55
CA SER A 130 -41.12 -11.54 -8.23
C SER A 130 -42.47 -11.06 -8.77
N VAL A 131 -42.63 -11.10 -10.09
CA VAL A 131 -43.93 -10.90 -10.75
C VAL A 131 -44.78 -12.13 -10.45
N ALA A 132 -45.59 -12.05 -9.39
CA ALA A 132 -46.56 -13.07 -9.03
C ALA A 132 -47.86 -12.41 -8.60
N GLN A 133 -48.68 -11.99 -9.56
CA GLN A 133 -50.14 -12.03 -9.42
C GLN A 133 -50.75 -12.44 -10.76
N ALA A 134 -51.13 -13.71 -10.80
CA ALA A 134 -52.11 -14.27 -11.71
C ALA A 134 -53.53 -13.93 -11.24
N GLU A 135 -54.45 -13.85 -12.20
CA GLU A 135 -55.88 -14.23 -12.12
C GLU A 135 -56.72 -13.68 -10.94
N ALA A 136 -57.63 -12.74 -11.24
CA ALA A 136 -59.08 -12.88 -10.99
C ALA A 136 -59.81 -11.55 -11.24
N ALA A 137 -60.70 -11.55 -12.25
CA ALA A 137 -61.95 -10.79 -12.45
C ALA A 137 -62.12 -10.34 -13.90
#